data_AF-A0ABC9PAA1-F1
#
_entry.id   AF-A0ABC9PAA1-F1
#
_cell.length_a   1.000
_cell.length_b   1.000
_cell.length_c   1.000
_cell.angle_alpha   90.00
_cell.angle_beta   90.00
_cell.angle_gamma   90.00
#
_symmetry.space_group_name_H-M   'P 1'
#
loop_
_entity.id
_entity.type
_entity.pdbx_description
1 polymer ?
#
loop_
_entity_poly.entity_id
_entity_poly.type
_entity_poly.pdbx_seq_one_letter_code
_entity_poly.pdbx_strand_id
1 'polypeptide(L)'
;MYRKWTEDELVYLEYFVFENDTQLIEASKYLNRSINAIRKKLCKMRKEDDFRCYMHRLWSEKEDEFLKKHYLSMKNKYIADRLNRTVGAVEFRAKKLGLTKHKKIKELDTEIRRLIDEDYYLSQICTKLNIKMSSLIAHCQREKIPYKKMPRTEYKNYGKHVWNVQDKVRFQEYLSKQELKASEEDDSKV
;
A
#
# COMPACT_ATOMS: atom_id res chain seq x y z
N MET A 1 -7.39 31.91 -0.55
CA MET A 1 -7.79 31.86 -1.97
C MET A 1 -6.84 30.94 -2.73
N TYR A 2 -7.35 30.07 -3.61
CA TYR A 2 -6.49 29.21 -4.44
C TYR A 2 -5.96 30.00 -5.65
N ARG A 3 -4.63 30.04 -5.84
CA ARG A 3 -4.00 30.63 -7.04
C ARG A 3 -4.34 29.80 -8.27
N LYS A 4 -5.17 30.35 -9.16
CA LYS A 4 -5.50 29.72 -10.47
C LYS A 4 -4.24 29.55 -11.31
N TRP A 5 -4.23 28.54 -12.18
CA TRP A 5 -3.14 28.35 -13.14
C TRP A 5 -3.32 29.35 -14.29
N THR A 6 -2.28 30.13 -14.60
CA THR A 6 -2.29 31.04 -15.75
C THR A 6 -1.90 30.29 -17.03
N GLU A 7 -2.25 30.84 -18.18
CA GLU A 7 -1.92 30.26 -19.48
C GLU A 7 -0.40 30.10 -19.66
N ASP A 8 0.39 31.12 -19.29
CA ASP A 8 1.86 31.05 -19.31
C ASP A 8 2.42 29.91 -18.46
N GLU A 9 1.84 29.66 -17.28
CA GLU A 9 2.25 28.54 -16.43
C GLU A 9 1.91 27.19 -17.08
N LEU A 10 0.82 27.10 -17.85
CA LEU A 10 0.44 25.89 -18.58
C LEU A 10 1.37 25.64 -19.76
N VAL A 11 1.70 26.67 -20.53
CA VAL A 11 2.63 26.60 -21.67
C VAL A 11 4.02 26.19 -21.19
N TYR A 12 4.49 26.79 -20.08
CA TYR A 12 5.75 26.39 -19.48
C TYR A 12 5.74 24.92 -19.04
N LEU A 13 4.66 24.45 -18.41
CA LEU A 13 4.55 23.05 -18.00
C LEU A 13 4.50 22.10 -19.20
N GLU A 14 3.86 22.48 -20.31
CA GLU A 14 3.86 21.70 -21.54
C GLU A 14 5.28 21.57 -22.11
N TYR A 15 6.02 22.67 -22.21
CA TYR A 15 7.42 22.65 -22.63
C TYR A 15 8.29 21.81 -21.68
N PHE A 16 8.10 21.96 -20.37
CA PHE A 16 8.84 21.22 -19.36
C PHE A 16 8.61 19.70 -19.43
N VAL A 17 7.40 19.26 -19.78
CA VAL A 17 7.09 17.84 -19.96
C VAL A 17 7.82 17.25 -21.17
N PHE A 18 7.98 18.03 -22.24
CA PHE A 18 8.79 17.63 -23.39
C PHE A 18 10.25 17.31 -23.00
N GLU A 19 10.78 17.97 -21.97
CA GLU A 19 12.11 17.72 -21.40
C GLU A 19 12.17 16.61 -20.32
N ASN A 20 11.13 15.76 -20.23
CA ASN A 20 11.07 14.53 -19.42
C ASN A 20 11.13 14.72 -17.88
N ASP A 21 10.55 15.81 -17.36
CA ASP A 21 10.43 16.13 -15.93
C ASP A 21 11.77 16.16 -15.15
N THR A 22 12.91 16.34 -15.82
CA THR A 22 14.24 16.17 -15.19
C THR A 22 14.54 17.24 -14.13
N GLN A 23 14.02 18.45 -14.29
CA GLN A 23 14.35 19.61 -13.46
C GLN A 23 13.13 20.15 -12.66
N LEU A 24 12.40 19.24 -12.01
CA LEU A 24 11.14 19.61 -11.31
C LEU A 24 11.35 20.63 -10.17
N ILE A 25 12.54 20.66 -9.59
CA ILE A 25 12.95 21.63 -8.57
C ILE A 25 13.10 23.03 -9.20
N GLU A 26 13.70 23.13 -10.39
CA GLU A 26 13.86 24.40 -11.10
C GLU A 26 12.51 24.93 -11.58
N ALA A 27 11.63 24.05 -12.09
CA ALA A 27 10.24 24.41 -12.39
C ALA A 27 9.48 24.94 -11.16
N SER A 28 9.74 24.36 -9.98
CA SER A 28 9.16 24.81 -8.70
C SER A 28 9.61 26.21 -8.33
N LYS A 29 10.90 26.52 -8.49
CA LYS A 29 11.46 27.86 -8.26
C LYS A 29 10.91 28.87 -9.26
N TYR A 30 10.89 28.53 -10.55
CA TYR A 30 10.44 29.41 -11.63
C TYR A 30 8.96 29.79 -11.49
N LEU A 31 8.08 28.81 -11.23
CA LEU A 31 6.63 29.04 -11.11
C LEU A 31 6.22 29.58 -9.74
N ASN A 32 7.16 29.59 -8.77
CA ASN A 32 6.91 29.87 -7.36
C ASN A 32 5.73 29.04 -6.82
N ARG A 33 5.75 27.73 -7.09
CA ARG A 33 4.74 26.75 -6.67
C ARG A 33 5.42 25.54 -6.08
N SER A 34 4.76 24.85 -5.14
CA SER A 34 5.31 23.62 -4.58
C SER A 34 5.44 22.51 -5.63
N ILE A 35 6.48 21.69 -5.51
CA ILE A 35 6.71 20.50 -6.33
C ILE A 35 5.45 19.62 -6.42
N ASN A 36 4.72 19.48 -5.31
CA ASN A 36 3.49 18.70 -5.26
C ASN A 36 2.34 19.35 -6.05
N ALA A 37 2.24 20.68 -6.08
CA ALA A 37 1.25 21.37 -6.89
C ALA A 37 1.51 21.16 -8.39
N ILE A 38 2.79 21.27 -8.80
CA ILE A 38 3.21 21.01 -10.19
C ILE A 38 2.90 19.56 -10.57
N ARG A 39 3.31 18.57 -9.75
CA ARG A 39 3.00 17.15 -10.01
C ARG A 39 1.52 16.88 -10.17
N LYS A 40 0.69 17.46 -9.29
CA LYS A 40 -0.77 17.29 -9.36
C LYS A 40 -1.32 17.88 -10.66
N LYS A 41 -0.82 19.05 -11.08
CA LYS A 41 -1.25 19.68 -12.33
C LYS A 41 -0.80 18.90 -13.56
N LEU A 42 0.46 18.47 -13.61
CA LEU A 42 0.98 17.60 -14.67
C LEU A 42 0.19 16.28 -14.76
N CYS A 43 -0.11 15.66 -13.62
CA CYS A 43 -0.94 14.44 -13.57
C CYS A 43 -2.35 14.67 -14.14
N LYS A 44 -2.94 15.86 -13.92
CA LYS A 44 -4.24 16.23 -14.49
C LYS A 44 -4.14 16.44 -16.00
N MET A 45 -3.16 17.23 -16.46
CA MET A 45 -2.93 17.49 -17.89
C MET A 45 -2.71 16.19 -18.68
N ARG A 46 -1.90 15.26 -18.14
CA ARG A 46 -1.64 13.92 -18.70
C ARG A 46 -2.87 13.01 -18.84
N LYS A 47 -3.95 13.30 -18.12
CA LYS A 47 -5.21 12.54 -18.19
C LYS A 47 -6.23 13.20 -19.11
N GLU A 48 -6.13 14.52 -19.27
CA GLU A 48 -7.02 15.30 -20.14
C GLU A 48 -6.59 15.18 -21.61
N ASP A 49 -5.29 15.07 -21.87
CA ASP A 49 -4.74 14.97 -23.21
C ASP A 49 -4.14 13.59 -23.49
N ASP A 50 -5.00 12.65 -23.91
CA ASP A 50 -4.62 11.28 -24.27
C ASP A 50 -3.97 11.19 -25.67
N PHE A 51 -4.07 12.26 -26.48
CA PHE A 51 -3.53 12.32 -27.84
C PHE A 51 -2.03 12.69 -27.86
N ARG A 52 -1.56 13.44 -26.87
CA ARG A 52 -0.16 13.87 -26.79
C ARG A 52 0.70 12.85 -26.06
N CYS A 53 1.26 11.87 -26.79
CA CYS A 53 2.10 10.81 -26.22
C CYS A 53 3.35 11.32 -25.46
N TYR A 54 3.90 12.47 -25.85
CA TYR A 54 5.01 13.13 -25.17
C TYR A 54 4.64 13.66 -23.78
N MET A 55 3.33 13.80 -23.49
CA MET A 55 2.88 14.17 -22.16
C MET A 55 3.15 13.07 -21.13
N HIS A 56 3.30 11.80 -21.55
CA HIS A 56 3.59 10.70 -20.63
C HIS A 56 5.08 10.54 -20.37
N ARG A 57 5.49 10.69 -19.11
CA ARG A 57 6.88 10.43 -18.67
C ARG A 57 7.28 8.97 -18.91
N LEU A 58 8.14 8.75 -19.90
CA LEU A 58 8.64 7.42 -20.28
C LEU A 58 9.49 6.82 -19.16
N TRP A 59 9.47 5.48 -19.04
CA TRP A 59 10.32 4.75 -18.11
C TRP A 59 11.72 4.63 -18.69
N SER A 60 12.72 5.07 -17.93
CA SER A 60 14.12 4.84 -18.30
C SER A 60 14.61 3.47 -17.85
N GLU A 61 15.65 2.96 -18.51
CA GLU A 61 16.30 1.70 -18.15
C GLU A 61 16.79 1.70 -16.69
N LYS A 62 17.36 2.82 -16.23
CA LYS A 62 17.80 3.00 -14.83
C LYS A 62 16.65 2.88 -13.83
N GLU A 63 15.47 3.42 -14.17
CA GLU A 63 14.28 3.27 -13.32
C GLU A 63 13.80 1.82 -13.28
N ASP A 64 13.84 1.10 -14.40
CA ASP A 64 13.48 -0.32 -14.46
C ASP A 64 14.47 -1.19 -13.70
N GLU A 65 15.77 -0.95 -13.81
CA GLU A 65 16.82 -1.64 -13.04
C GLU A 65 16.65 -1.41 -11.54
N PHE A 66 16.42 -0.15 -11.14
CA PHE A 66 16.14 0.19 -9.76
C PHE A 66 14.90 -0.55 -9.25
N LEU A 67 13.83 -0.59 -10.06
CA LEU A 67 12.61 -1.30 -9.74
C LEU A 67 12.87 -2.80 -9.58
N LYS A 68 13.55 -3.46 -10.53
CA LYS A 68 13.89 -4.89 -10.46
C LYS A 68 14.68 -5.23 -9.20
N LYS A 69 15.68 -4.41 -8.84
CA LYS A 69 16.55 -4.63 -7.68
C LYS A 69 15.83 -4.46 -6.34
N HIS A 70 14.92 -3.48 -6.24
CA HIS A 70 14.34 -3.08 -4.96
C HIS A 70 12.88 -3.48 -4.76
N TYR A 71 12.21 -4.01 -5.78
CA TYR A 71 10.78 -4.31 -5.70
C TYR A 71 10.43 -5.31 -4.61
N LEU A 72 11.21 -6.39 -4.47
CA LEU A 72 10.94 -7.45 -3.49
C LEU A 72 11.18 -6.99 -2.03
N SER A 73 12.16 -6.13 -1.80
CA SER A 73 12.59 -5.74 -0.45
C SER A 73 11.91 -4.46 0.06
N MET A 74 11.57 -3.51 -0.81
CA MET A 74 11.04 -2.19 -0.41
C MET A 74 9.52 -2.08 -0.58
N LYS A 75 8.87 -1.24 0.24
CA LYS A 75 7.46 -0.86 0.03
C LYS A 75 7.34 0.03 -1.22
N ASN A 76 6.26 -0.15 -1.99
CA ASN A 76 6.03 0.57 -3.25
C ASN A 76 6.02 2.10 -3.05
N LYS A 77 5.56 2.57 -1.89
CA LYS A 77 5.59 4.00 -1.53
C LYS A 77 7.00 4.58 -1.56
N TYR A 78 7.97 3.91 -0.95
CA TYR A 78 9.36 4.39 -0.94
C TYR A 78 10.00 4.33 -2.32
N ILE A 79 9.69 3.29 -3.11
CA ILE A 79 10.15 3.20 -4.50
C ILE A 79 9.58 4.36 -5.31
N ALA A 80 8.29 4.63 -5.18
CA ALA A 80 7.60 5.73 -5.85
C ALA A 80 8.21 7.10 -5.50
N ASP A 81 8.47 7.35 -4.22
CA ASP A 81 9.11 8.58 -3.75
C ASP A 81 10.53 8.73 -4.34
N ARG A 82 11.33 7.65 -4.35
CA ARG A 82 12.69 7.66 -4.92
C ARG A 82 12.72 7.86 -6.43
N LEU A 83 11.73 7.33 -7.15
CA LEU A 83 11.60 7.48 -8.60
C LEU A 83 10.83 8.75 -9.01
N ASN A 84 10.34 9.54 -8.05
CA ASN A 84 9.44 10.67 -8.29
C ASN A 84 8.23 10.29 -9.16
N ARG A 85 7.66 9.10 -8.93
CA ARG A 85 6.46 8.58 -9.62
C ARG A 85 5.34 8.35 -8.63
N THR A 86 4.13 8.13 -9.13
CA THR A 86 3.01 7.71 -8.28
C THR A 86 3.14 6.22 -7.96
N VAL A 87 2.58 5.80 -6.81
CA VAL A 87 2.56 4.39 -6.40
C VAL A 87 1.88 3.51 -7.47
N GLY A 88 0.77 3.98 -8.04
CA GLY A 88 0.07 3.27 -9.10
C GLY A 88 0.91 3.09 -10.37
N ALA A 89 1.72 4.10 -10.75
CA ALA A 89 2.62 3.98 -11.90
C ALA A 89 3.70 2.91 -11.65
N VAL A 90 4.26 2.86 -10.44
CA VAL A 90 5.23 1.83 -10.03
C VAL A 90 4.60 0.43 -10.06
N GLU A 91 3.38 0.29 -9.55
CA GLU A 91 2.65 -0.99 -9.54
C GLU A 91 2.33 -1.48 -10.95
N PHE A 92 1.86 -0.57 -11.82
CA PHE A 92 1.59 -0.89 -13.21
C PHE A 92 2.86 -1.30 -13.96
N ARG A 93 3.96 -0.57 -13.77
CA ARG A 93 5.24 -0.92 -14.39
C ARG A 93 5.78 -2.25 -13.87
N ALA A 94 5.72 -2.48 -12.56
CA ALA A 94 6.12 -3.76 -11.97
C ALA A 94 5.34 -4.93 -12.59
N LYS A 95 4.03 -4.78 -12.79
CA LYS A 95 3.20 -5.78 -13.49
C LYS A 95 3.65 -6.00 -14.94
N LYS A 96 3.96 -4.93 -15.68
CA LYS A 96 4.50 -5.01 -17.05
C LYS A 96 5.86 -5.70 -17.11
N LEU A 97 6.70 -5.53 -16.09
CA LEU A 97 7.99 -6.20 -15.94
C LEU A 97 7.88 -7.62 -15.34
N GLY A 98 6.66 -8.09 -15.01
CA GLY A 98 6.45 -9.41 -14.41
C GLY A 98 6.92 -9.54 -12.96
N LEU A 99 7.15 -8.43 -12.25
CA LEU A 99 7.61 -8.44 -10.87
C LEU A 99 6.43 -8.69 -9.92
N THR A 100 6.53 -9.72 -9.07
CA THR A 100 5.51 -10.06 -8.08
C THR A 100 6.13 -10.18 -6.69
N LYS A 101 5.45 -9.65 -5.66
CA LYS A 101 5.88 -9.80 -4.26
C LYS A 101 5.48 -11.13 -3.63
N HIS A 102 4.46 -11.75 -4.21
CA HIS A 102 3.92 -13.01 -3.73
C HIS A 102 4.36 -14.14 -4.67
N LYS A 103 4.64 -15.30 -4.09
CA LYS A 103 4.89 -16.54 -4.84
C LYS A 103 3.67 -16.89 -5.67
N LYS A 104 3.88 -17.52 -6.84
CA LYS A 104 2.77 -17.98 -7.67
C LYS A 104 2.09 -19.14 -6.95
N ILE A 105 0.78 -19.02 -6.78
CA ILE A 105 0.03 -20.03 -6.02
C ILE A 105 0.09 -21.44 -6.62
N LYS A 106 0.23 -21.53 -7.95
CA LYS A 106 0.39 -22.82 -8.66
C LYS A 106 1.63 -23.58 -8.22
N GLU A 107 2.73 -22.89 -7.93
CA GLU A 107 3.99 -23.50 -7.48
C GLU A 107 3.89 -24.02 -6.03
N LEU A 108 2.89 -23.56 -5.29
CA LEU A 108 2.66 -23.92 -3.88
C LEU A 108 1.52 -24.92 -3.71
N ASP A 109 0.92 -25.44 -4.80
CA ASP A 109 -0.26 -26.31 -4.74
C ASP A 109 -0.02 -27.56 -3.87
N THR A 110 1.11 -28.23 -4.07
CA THR A 110 1.49 -29.42 -3.31
C THR A 110 1.57 -29.14 -1.81
N GLU A 111 2.18 -28.02 -1.43
CA GLU A 111 2.32 -27.61 -0.03
C GLU A 111 0.99 -27.15 0.57
N ILE A 112 0.14 -26.48 -0.22
CA ILE A 112 -1.21 -26.08 0.20
C ILE A 112 -2.05 -27.32 0.52
N ARG A 113 -2.03 -28.35 -0.34
CA ARG A 113 -2.75 -29.61 -0.10
C ARG A 113 -2.24 -30.31 1.16
N ARG A 114 -0.91 -30.42 1.31
CA ARG A 114 -0.28 -30.99 2.51
C ARG A 114 -0.74 -30.29 3.80
N LEU A 115 -0.77 -28.96 3.81
CA LEU A 115 -1.22 -28.21 4.99
C LEU A 115 -2.73 -28.35 5.25
N ILE A 116 -3.54 -28.51 4.21
CA ILE A 116 -4.98 -28.78 4.38
C ILE A 116 -5.20 -30.18 4.97
N ASP A 117 -4.43 -31.17 4.52
CA ASP A 117 -4.50 -32.54 5.04
C ASP A 117 -4.04 -32.61 6.51
N GLU A 118 -3.09 -31.76 6.92
CA GLU A 118 -2.68 -31.53 8.31
C GLU A 118 -3.71 -30.71 9.15
N ASP A 119 -4.91 -30.47 8.60
CA ASP A 119 -6.02 -29.74 9.21
C ASP A 119 -5.74 -28.27 9.56
N TYR A 120 -4.82 -27.61 8.84
CA TYR A 120 -4.59 -26.18 9.03
C TYR A 120 -5.75 -25.34 8.47
N TYR A 121 -6.07 -24.26 9.18
CA TYR A 121 -6.99 -23.25 8.66
C TYR A 121 -6.33 -22.39 7.59
N LEU A 122 -7.14 -21.89 6.64
CA LEU A 122 -6.67 -21.00 5.56
C LEU A 122 -5.83 -19.79 6.07
N SER A 123 -6.19 -19.22 7.22
CA SER A 123 -5.45 -18.09 7.83
C SER A 123 -4.02 -18.45 8.19
N GLN A 124 -3.81 -19.65 8.73
CA GLN A 124 -2.51 -20.17 9.10
C GLN A 124 -1.67 -20.45 7.84
N ILE A 125 -2.29 -21.07 6.83
CA ILE A 125 -1.64 -21.35 5.54
C ILE A 125 -1.19 -20.05 4.86
N CYS A 126 -2.04 -19.01 4.86
CA CYS A 126 -1.68 -17.71 4.30
C CYS A 126 -0.48 -17.09 4.99
N THR A 127 -0.45 -17.15 6.33
CA THR A 127 0.65 -16.61 7.14
C THR A 127 1.94 -17.38 6.91
N LYS A 128 1.86 -18.72 6.89
CA LYS A 128 3.01 -19.62 6.72
C LYS A 128 3.64 -19.50 5.32
N LEU A 129 2.80 -19.42 4.28
CA LEU A 129 3.26 -19.35 2.90
C LEU A 129 3.42 -17.92 2.36
N ASN A 130 3.08 -16.90 3.17
CA ASN A 130 3.06 -15.48 2.81
C ASN A 130 2.24 -15.19 1.52
N ILE A 131 1.05 -15.81 1.44
CA ILE A 131 0.10 -15.67 0.32
C ILE A 131 -1.07 -14.80 0.76
N LYS A 132 -1.63 -14.03 -0.17
CA LYS A 132 -2.90 -13.34 0.06
C LYS A 132 -4.06 -14.34 0.20
N MET A 133 -4.91 -14.12 1.20
CA MET A 133 -6.09 -14.94 1.48
C MET A 133 -7.03 -15.10 0.27
N SER A 134 -7.32 -14.00 -0.44
CA SER A 134 -8.19 -14.04 -1.62
C SER A 134 -7.63 -14.92 -2.73
N SER A 135 -6.31 -14.90 -2.94
CA SER A 135 -5.63 -15.76 -3.91
C SER A 135 -5.75 -17.24 -3.52
N LEU A 136 -5.57 -17.56 -2.23
CA LEU A 136 -5.71 -18.93 -1.73
C LEU A 136 -7.14 -19.45 -1.88
N ILE A 137 -8.13 -18.66 -1.49
CA ILE A 137 -9.54 -19.02 -1.63
C ILE A 137 -9.90 -19.27 -3.10
N ALA A 138 -9.51 -18.37 -3.99
CA ALA A 138 -9.79 -18.50 -5.42
C ALA A 138 -9.15 -19.77 -6.01
N HIS A 139 -7.95 -20.12 -5.55
CA HIS A 139 -7.27 -21.35 -5.96
C HIS A 139 -7.99 -22.60 -5.45
N CYS A 140 -8.31 -22.68 -4.15
CA CYS A 140 -9.04 -23.82 -3.61
C CYS A 140 -10.42 -23.99 -4.25
N GLN A 141 -11.11 -22.89 -4.57
CA GLN A 141 -12.39 -22.92 -5.30
C GLN A 141 -12.24 -23.46 -6.73
N ARG A 142 -11.22 -23.01 -7.47
CA ARG A 142 -10.95 -23.47 -8.84
C ARG A 142 -10.61 -24.96 -8.89
N GLU A 143 -9.74 -25.41 -7.99
CA GLU A 143 -9.27 -26.79 -7.91
C GLU A 143 -10.22 -27.71 -7.10
N LYS A 144 -11.35 -27.16 -6.61
CA LYS A 144 -12.36 -27.86 -5.78
C LYS A 144 -11.77 -28.56 -4.54
N ILE A 145 -10.78 -27.94 -3.92
CA ILE A 145 -10.14 -28.46 -2.69
C ILE A 145 -11.01 -28.08 -1.50
N PRO A 146 -11.46 -29.02 -0.66
CA PRO A 146 -12.19 -28.71 0.56
C PRO A 146 -11.25 -28.00 1.53
N TYR A 147 -11.72 -26.94 2.18
CA TYR A 147 -10.93 -26.19 3.15
C TYR A 147 -11.77 -25.73 4.33
N LYS A 148 -11.14 -25.63 5.50
CA LYS A 148 -11.76 -25.10 6.70
C LYS A 148 -11.42 -23.62 6.89
N LYS A 149 -12.45 -22.81 7.14
CA LYS A 149 -12.27 -21.45 7.66
C LYS A 149 -12.17 -21.51 9.17
N MET A 150 -11.25 -20.75 9.74
CA MET A 150 -11.12 -20.65 11.18
C MET A 150 -12.43 -20.11 11.79
N PRO A 151 -12.98 -20.75 12.85
CA PRO A 151 -14.15 -20.26 13.53
C PRO A 151 -13.89 -18.90 14.20
N ARG A 152 -14.93 -18.08 14.36
CA ARG A 152 -14.80 -16.72 14.91
C ARG A 152 -14.30 -16.71 16.37
N THR A 153 -14.52 -17.78 17.13
CA THR A 153 -14.04 -17.98 18.50
C THR A 153 -12.52 -18.13 18.55
N GLU A 154 -11.96 -18.98 17.69
CA GLU A 154 -10.51 -19.20 17.50
C GLU A 154 -9.79 -17.93 17.02
N TYR A 155 -10.44 -17.11 16.17
CA TYR A 155 -9.88 -15.85 15.68
C TYR A 155 -9.51 -14.84 16.79
N LYS A 156 -10.20 -14.85 17.94
CA LYS A 156 -9.88 -13.97 19.07
C LYS A 156 -8.53 -14.32 19.71
N ASN A 157 -8.13 -15.59 19.60
CA ASN A 157 -6.89 -16.13 20.13
C ASN A 157 -5.78 -16.19 19.07
N TYR A 158 -6.16 -16.25 17.78
CA TYR A 158 -5.23 -16.38 16.67
C TYR A 158 -4.61 -15.05 16.24
N GLY A 159 -3.33 -14.88 16.58
CA GLY A 159 -2.57 -13.66 16.35
C GLY A 159 -2.90 -12.62 17.42
N LYS A 160 -1.87 -12.04 18.03
CA LYS A 160 -1.99 -10.86 18.92
C LYS A 160 -2.59 -9.70 18.13
N HIS A 161 -3.89 -9.71 17.89
CA HIS A 161 -4.58 -8.64 17.20
C HIS A 161 -4.39 -7.42 18.09
N VAL A 162 -3.74 -6.37 17.57
CA VAL A 162 -3.31 -5.18 18.34
C VAL A 162 -4.48 -4.64 19.16
N TRP A 163 -5.68 -4.60 18.59
CA TRP A 163 -6.91 -4.19 19.28
C TRP A 163 -7.28 -5.07 20.47
N ASN A 164 -7.01 -6.39 20.47
CA ASN A 164 -7.30 -7.27 21.61
C ASN A 164 -6.30 -7.08 22.78
N VAL A 165 -5.08 -6.62 22.49
CA VAL A 165 -4.07 -6.34 23.52
C VAL A 165 -4.28 -4.93 24.07
N GLN A 166 -4.43 -3.93 23.19
CA GLN A 166 -4.75 -2.57 23.57
C GLN A 166 -6.10 -2.44 24.29
N ASP A 167 -7.16 -3.16 23.88
CA ASP A 167 -8.45 -3.10 24.59
C ASP A 167 -8.35 -3.73 25.98
N LYS A 168 -7.60 -4.81 26.16
CA LYS A 168 -7.39 -5.40 27.49
C LYS A 168 -6.66 -4.42 28.41
N VAL A 169 -5.59 -3.78 27.93
CA VAL A 169 -4.85 -2.77 28.69
C VAL A 169 -5.72 -1.56 28.99
N ARG A 170 -6.42 -1.02 27.99
CA ARG A 170 -7.32 0.14 28.12
C ARG A 170 -8.49 -0.13 29.07
N PHE A 171 -9.02 -1.36 29.07
CA PHE A 171 -10.08 -1.78 29.98
C PHE A 171 -9.58 -1.90 31.43
N GLN A 172 -8.36 -2.40 31.64
CA GLN A 172 -7.74 -2.43 32.97
C GLN A 172 -7.43 -1.02 33.50
N GLU A 173 -6.92 -0.13 32.64
CA GLU A 173 -6.73 1.29 32.99
C GLU A 173 -8.04 2.00 33.34
N TYR A 174 -9.14 1.65 32.66
CA TYR A 174 -10.47 2.17 32.99
C TYR A 174 -10.95 1.69 34.36
N LEU A 175 -10.82 0.40 34.68
CA LEU A 175 -11.20 -0.15 35.98
C LEU A 175 -10.39 0.48 37.12
N SER A 176 -9.07 0.57 36.97
CA SER A 176 -8.21 1.23 37.96
C SER A 176 -8.61 2.70 38.20
N LYS A 177 -9.02 3.43 37.15
CA LYS A 177 -9.53 4.80 37.29
C LYS A 177 -10.88 4.87 38.00
N GLN A 178 -11.76 3.88 37.81
CA GLN A 178 -13.03 3.81 38.54
C GLN A 178 -12.82 3.50 40.02
N GLU A 179 -11.89 2.58 40.34
CA GLU A 179 -11.53 2.23 41.72
C GLU A 179 -10.93 3.40 42.47
N LEU A 180 -9.99 4.14 41.85
CA LEU A 180 -9.41 5.36 42.43
C LEU A 180 -10.48 6.44 42.68
N LYS A 181 -11.43 6.59 41.74
CA LYS A 181 -12.51 7.55 41.88
C LYS A 181 -13.48 7.17 43.00
N ALA A 182 -13.75 5.87 43.18
CA ALA A 182 -14.56 5.36 44.28
C ALA A 182 -13.87 5.56 45.64
N SER A 183 -12.55 5.35 45.73
CA SER A 183 -11.80 5.62 46.98
C SER A 183 -11.73 7.11 47.32
N GLU A 184 -11.57 7.98 46.33
CA GLU A 184 -11.58 9.45 46.55
C GLU A 184 -12.96 9.95 46.99
N GLU A 185 -14.05 9.36 46.49
CA GLU A 185 -15.42 9.69 46.89
C GLU A 185 -15.76 9.18 48.31
N ASP A 186 -15.19 8.06 48.75
CA ASP A 186 -15.34 7.56 50.13
C ASP A 186 -14.48 8.34 51.14
N ASP A 187 -13.25 8.73 50.79
CA ASP A 187 -12.39 9.59 51.64
C ASP A 187 -12.94 11.02 51.79
N SER A 188 -13.78 11.48 50.85
CA SER A 188 -14.44 12.80 50.92
C SER A 188 -15.71 12.83 51.78
N LYS A 189 -16.13 11.69 52.34
CA LYS A 189 -17.32 11.53 53.20
C LYS A 189 -16.99 11.30 54.69
N VAL A 190 -15.71 11.34 55.07
CA VAL A 190 -15.23 11.37 56.46
C VAL A 190 -14.86 12.80 56.86
#